data_AF-A0A836HL36-F1
#
_entry.id   AF-A0A836HL36-F1
#
_cell.length_a   1.000
_cell.length_b   1.000
_cell.length_c   1.000
_cell.angle_alpha   90.00
_cell.angle_beta   90.00
_cell.angle_gamma   90.00
#
_symmetry.space_group_name_H-M   'P 1'
#
loop_
_entity.id
_entity.type
_entity.pdbx_description
1 polymer ?
#
loop_
_entity_poly.entity_id
_entity_poly.type
_entity_poly.pdbx_seq_one_letter_code
_entity_poly.pdbx_strand_id
1 'polypeptide(L)'
;MRRLISTATLLVSTVGTRTTTTNSSDRERLERLVEEVNVIKSKLKVLEESKAANALVDLYASRKMKTLDIKRILGIFNDRAYNASIFCHKTLPIVLAHFITGLDRLPSGLNAMPSILSVRATLLHSFKKLINCKIPITDGQVQHFRRVLEDIDEAHAERELLQTMAFGILELKEYVSCHRRALVELKKTSERWASIPMTEEHVLTYSEIQDIQAPLDSVNRCMITYNFISRMFLNHDPESMMCSKPSRVGMVDLEMNLEHVVRNAVDEAKQICTDYYGDCPDTEFELTSDSTAFRFPYMSTTIRYIILELMKNAFRATVESHMKRNEVGIVTCADMPPVRVLINLQEGTEHACICISDEGMGMTDEALAMAMAYSYTSVTKPALQLSDSGEKCASTAPSPLAGYGYGLPMSRVYAQLLGGDLFLQTMEGYGTRAYYYIKIAEAEHCHDENI
;
A
#
# COMPACT_ATOMS: atom_id res chain seq x y z
N MET A 1 -42.83 -12.69 -2.37
CA MET A 1 -43.17 -12.49 -3.79
C MET A 1 -43.75 -13.77 -4.40
N ARG A 2 -44.90 -14.23 -3.91
CA ARG A 2 -45.70 -15.31 -4.50
C ARG A 2 -47.08 -14.72 -4.79
N ARG A 3 -47.27 -14.26 -6.03
CA ARG A 3 -48.54 -13.87 -6.69
C ARG A 3 -48.16 -13.01 -7.88
N LEU A 4 -47.81 -13.64 -9.01
CA LEU A 4 -47.78 -13.06 -10.37
C LEU A 4 -47.48 -14.13 -11.44
N ILE A 5 -47.85 -15.40 -11.19
CA ILE A 5 -47.75 -16.50 -12.17
C ILE A 5 -49.13 -17.16 -12.23
N SER A 6 -50.09 -16.56 -12.94
CA SER A 6 -51.38 -17.23 -13.25
C SER A 6 -52.23 -16.48 -14.30
N THR A 7 -51.65 -16.02 -15.42
CA THR A 7 -52.44 -15.40 -16.51
C THR A 7 -51.81 -15.61 -17.90
N ALA A 8 -51.30 -16.81 -18.18
CA ALA A 8 -50.76 -17.13 -19.52
C ALA A 8 -51.24 -18.48 -20.08
N THR A 9 -52.45 -18.95 -19.72
CA THR A 9 -52.92 -20.29 -20.15
C THR A 9 -54.37 -20.36 -20.61
N LEU A 10 -54.99 -19.25 -21.01
CA LEU A 10 -56.30 -19.29 -21.66
C LEU A 10 -56.41 -18.16 -22.68
N LEU A 11 -56.10 -18.47 -23.94
CA LEU A 11 -56.65 -17.83 -25.16
C LEU A 11 -56.04 -18.51 -26.40
N VAL A 12 -56.10 -19.84 -26.45
CA VAL A 12 -55.88 -20.61 -27.69
C VAL A 12 -57.09 -21.51 -27.88
N SER A 13 -58.16 -20.95 -28.42
CA SER A 13 -59.26 -21.70 -29.00
C SER A 13 -60.13 -20.70 -29.77
N THR A 14 -60.29 -20.96 -31.06
CA THR A 14 -61.18 -20.28 -32.01
C THR A 14 -60.80 -18.87 -32.45
N VAL A 15 -60.17 -18.77 -33.64
CA VAL A 15 -60.65 -18.03 -34.83
C VAL A 15 -59.48 -17.85 -35.81
N GLY A 16 -59.63 -18.39 -37.02
CA GLY A 16 -59.02 -17.86 -38.24
C GLY A 16 -57.55 -18.17 -38.50
N THR A 17 -57.32 -19.12 -39.39
CA THR A 17 -56.12 -19.21 -40.23
C THR A 17 -55.85 -17.88 -40.94
N ARG A 18 -55.00 -17.05 -40.33
CA ARG A 18 -54.22 -16.02 -41.04
C ARG A 18 -52.76 -16.39 -40.88
N THR A 19 -52.21 -17.03 -41.91
CA THR A 19 -50.78 -17.07 -42.18
C THR A 19 -50.32 -15.63 -42.42
N THR A 20 -50.02 -14.90 -41.36
CA THR A 20 -49.23 -13.68 -41.43
C THR A 20 -47.80 -14.11 -41.72
N THR A 21 -47.39 -13.94 -42.97
CA THR A 21 -45.97 -13.85 -43.35
C THR A 21 -45.33 -12.80 -42.45
N THR A 22 -44.65 -13.22 -41.39
CA THR A 22 -43.79 -12.34 -40.61
C THR A 22 -42.72 -11.83 -41.55
N ASN A 23 -42.76 -10.54 -41.89
CA ASN A 23 -41.75 -9.89 -42.72
C ASN A 23 -40.37 -10.14 -42.09
N SER A 24 -39.34 -10.46 -42.87
CA SER A 24 -38.00 -10.77 -42.33
C SER A 24 -37.47 -9.65 -41.42
N SER A 25 -37.85 -8.40 -41.71
CA SER A 25 -37.60 -7.20 -40.90
C SER A 25 -38.15 -7.29 -39.46
N ASP A 26 -39.36 -7.83 -39.26
CA ASP A 26 -39.95 -7.99 -37.92
C ASP A 26 -39.24 -9.09 -37.13
N ARG A 27 -38.77 -10.13 -37.82
CA ARG A 27 -37.98 -11.22 -37.22
C ARG A 27 -36.58 -10.74 -36.80
N GLU A 28 -35.91 -9.97 -37.65
CA GLU A 28 -34.62 -9.33 -37.33
C GLU A 28 -34.75 -8.29 -36.19
N ARG A 29 -35.88 -7.57 -36.13
CA ARG A 29 -36.16 -6.65 -35.02
C ARG A 29 -36.39 -7.41 -33.71
N LEU A 30 -37.09 -8.54 -33.75
CA LEU A 30 -37.31 -9.39 -32.59
C LEU A 30 -36.00 -10.02 -32.09
N GLU A 31 -35.14 -10.49 -33.00
CA GLU A 31 -33.82 -11.04 -32.67
C GLU A 31 -32.92 -10.00 -31.99
N ARG A 32 -32.89 -8.75 -32.50
CA ARG A 32 -32.17 -7.64 -31.84
C ARG A 32 -32.69 -7.32 -30.44
N LEU A 33 -34.01 -7.28 -30.25
CA LEU A 33 -34.60 -7.04 -28.92
C LEU A 33 -34.31 -8.18 -27.94
N VAL A 34 -34.30 -9.43 -28.41
CA VAL A 34 -33.93 -10.58 -27.58
C VAL A 34 -32.47 -10.46 -27.13
N GLU A 35 -31.57 -10.05 -28.04
CA GLU A 35 -30.16 -9.83 -27.71
C GLU A 35 -29.98 -8.69 -26.69
N GLU A 36 -30.64 -7.54 -26.89
CA GLU A 36 -30.62 -6.43 -25.93
C GLU A 36 -31.15 -6.85 -24.54
N VAL A 37 -32.24 -7.62 -24.49
CA VAL A 37 -32.80 -8.15 -23.23
C VAL A 37 -31.81 -9.12 -22.57
N ASN A 38 -31.10 -9.95 -23.34
CA ASN A 38 -30.09 -10.84 -22.80
C ASN A 38 -28.89 -10.06 -22.22
N VAL A 39 -28.46 -8.99 -22.88
CA VAL A 39 -27.42 -8.07 -22.37
C VAL A 39 -27.90 -7.36 -21.10
N ILE A 40 -29.15 -6.92 -21.03
CA ILE A 40 -29.70 -6.30 -19.81
C ILE A 40 -29.79 -7.31 -18.67
N LYS A 41 -30.25 -8.55 -18.93
CA LYS A 41 -30.30 -9.62 -17.94
C LYS A 41 -28.92 -9.97 -17.40
N SER A 42 -27.90 -10.02 -18.25
CA SER A 42 -26.53 -10.29 -17.82
C SER A 42 -25.99 -9.15 -16.95
N LYS A 43 -26.21 -7.88 -17.34
CA LYS A 43 -25.87 -6.71 -16.51
C LYS A 43 -26.60 -6.70 -15.17
N LEU A 44 -27.89 -7.04 -15.14
CA LEU A 44 -28.68 -7.12 -13.92
C LEU A 44 -28.13 -8.19 -12.97
N LYS A 45 -27.79 -9.38 -13.50
CA LYS A 45 -27.17 -10.45 -12.71
C LYS A 45 -25.85 -10.01 -12.08
N VAL A 46 -24.99 -9.33 -12.83
CA VAL A 46 -23.73 -8.77 -12.31
C VAL A 46 -23.98 -7.75 -11.20
N LEU A 47 -25.01 -6.90 -11.34
CA LEU A 47 -25.39 -5.93 -10.31
C LEU A 47 -25.93 -6.61 -9.04
N GLU A 48 -26.77 -7.64 -9.17
CA GLU A 48 -27.28 -8.42 -8.03
C GLU A 48 -26.14 -9.14 -7.29
N GLU A 49 -25.23 -9.78 -8.04
CA GLU A 49 -24.03 -10.42 -7.47
C GLU A 49 -23.09 -9.42 -6.80
N SER A 50 -22.98 -8.21 -7.35
CA SER A 50 -22.24 -7.10 -6.74
C SER A 50 -22.90 -6.64 -5.43
N LYS A 51 -24.23 -6.48 -5.43
CA LYS A 51 -25.00 -6.09 -4.24
C LYS A 51 -24.90 -7.12 -3.12
N ALA A 52 -25.03 -8.41 -3.45
CA ALA A 52 -24.86 -9.50 -2.48
C ALA A 52 -23.44 -9.52 -1.89
N ALA A 53 -22.42 -9.32 -2.72
CA ALA A 53 -21.04 -9.26 -2.28
C ALA A 53 -20.77 -8.07 -1.36
N ASN A 54 -21.28 -6.88 -1.70
CA ASN A 54 -21.15 -5.69 -0.86
C ASN A 54 -21.85 -5.88 0.50
N ALA A 55 -23.03 -6.50 0.54
CA ALA A 55 -23.70 -6.82 1.81
C ALA A 55 -22.88 -7.78 2.69
N LEU A 56 -22.15 -8.73 2.08
CA LEU A 56 -21.22 -9.58 2.81
C LEU A 56 -19.98 -8.83 3.27
N VAL A 57 -19.45 -7.90 2.46
CA VAL A 57 -18.37 -7.01 2.88
C VAL A 57 -18.79 -6.23 4.13
N ASP A 58 -19.98 -5.62 4.14
CA ASP A 58 -20.49 -4.89 5.31
C ASP A 58 -20.60 -5.78 6.55
N LEU A 59 -21.09 -7.01 6.40
CA LEU A 59 -21.17 -7.99 7.49
C LEU A 59 -19.78 -8.32 8.06
N TYR A 60 -18.79 -8.54 7.20
CA TYR A 60 -17.43 -8.86 7.65
C TYR A 60 -16.71 -7.64 8.24
N ALA A 61 -16.92 -6.45 7.67
CA ALA A 61 -16.37 -5.19 8.18
C ALA A 61 -16.98 -4.78 9.53
N SER A 62 -18.19 -5.25 9.86
CA SER A 62 -18.77 -5.05 11.21
C SER A 62 -18.02 -5.78 12.32
N ARG A 63 -17.18 -6.77 11.98
CA ARG A 63 -16.38 -7.54 12.94
C ARG A 63 -15.13 -6.76 13.30
N LYS A 64 -14.75 -6.77 14.58
CA LYS A 64 -13.55 -6.10 15.07
C LYS A 64 -12.28 -6.71 14.46
N MET A 65 -11.43 -5.89 13.86
CA MET A 65 -10.10 -6.29 13.42
C MET A 65 -9.21 -6.51 14.65
N LYS A 66 -8.53 -7.66 14.72
CA LYS A 66 -7.60 -7.96 15.82
C LYS A 66 -6.30 -7.19 15.62
N THR A 67 -5.79 -6.60 16.69
CA THR A 67 -4.42 -6.09 16.73
C THR A 67 -3.45 -7.27 16.80
N LEU A 68 -2.39 -7.19 15.99
CA LEU A 68 -1.35 -8.20 15.89
C LEU A 68 0.00 -7.53 16.18
N ASP A 69 0.67 -8.01 17.22
CA ASP A 69 2.07 -7.72 17.49
C ASP A 69 2.92 -8.96 17.17
N ILE A 70 4.25 -8.81 17.23
CA ILE A 70 5.19 -9.89 16.95
C ILE A 70 5.01 -11.06 17.94
N LYS A 71 4.76 -10.78 19.23
CA LYS A 71 4.56 -11.82 20.25
C LYS A 71 3.35 -12.70 19.93
N ARG A 72 2.22 -12.08 19.61
CA ARG A 72 0.96 -12.75 19.28
C ARG A 72 1.06 -13.52 17.97
N ILE A 73 1.70 -12.97 16.93
CA ILE A 73 1.83 -13.69 15.67
C ILE A 73 2.71 -14.93 15.85
N LEU A 74 3.80 -14.83 16.61
CA LEU A 74 4.66 -15.98 16.90
C LEU A 74 3.90 -17.04 17.69
N GLY A 75 3.08 -16.64 18.68
CA GLY A 75 2.18 -17.57 19.37
C GLY A 75 1.23 -18.32 18.42
N ILE A 76 0.65 -17.62 17.44
CA ILE A 76 -0.29 -18.21 16.46
C ILE A 76 0.39 -19.22 15.53
N PHE A 77 1.62 -18.94 15.10
CA PHE A 77 2.31 -19.74 14.08
C PHE A 77 3.29 -20.77 14.65
N ASN A 78 3.77 -20.59 15.89
CA ASN A 78 4.72 -21.50 16.52
C ASN A 78 4.04 -22.52 17.46
N ASP A 79 2.88 -22.20 18.02
CA ASP A 79 2.14 -23.13 18.89
C ASP A 79 1.40 -24.19 18.07
N ARG A 80 1.77 -25.46 18.27
CA ARG A 80 1.13 -26.61 17.61
C ARG A 80 -0.34 -26.80 18.00
N ALA A 81 -0.76 -26.29 19.15
CA ALA A 81 -2.16 -26.32 19.57
C ALA A 81 -3.01 -25.28 18.81
N TYR A 82 -2.38 -24.26 18.22
CA TYR A 82 -3.06 -23.19 17.51
C TYR A 82 -3.12 -23.48 16.01
N ASN A 83 -4.35 -23.54 15.46
CA ASN A 83 -4.53 -23.80 14.03
C ASN A 83 -4.39 -22.49 13.23
N ALA A 84 -3.17 -22.19 12.79
CA ALA A 84 -2.85 -21.01 11.97
C ALA A 84 -3.68 -20.94 10.67
N SER A 85 -3.96 -22.07 10.02
CA SER A 85 -4.79 -22.13 8.80
C SER A 85 -6.21 -21.62 9.04
N ILE A 86 -6.85 -22.07 10.13
CA ILE A 86 -8.20 -21.62 10.51
C ILE A 86 -8.18 -20.15 10.92
N PHE A 87 -7.14 -19.70 11.63
CA PHE A 87 -6.98 -18.30 11.99
C PHE A 87 -6.89 -17.40 10.75
N CYS A 88 -6.06 -17.76 9.77
CA CYS A 88 -5.92 -17.02 8.52
C CYS A 88 -7.22 -17.02 7.72
N HIS A 89 -7.86 -18.18 7.56
CA HIS A 89 -9.15 -18.32 6.88
C HIS A 89 -10.25 -17.43 7.47
N LYS A 90 -10.28 -17.32 8.81
CA LYS A 90 -11.22 -16.44 9.53
C LYS A 90 -10.86 -14.95 9.42
N THR A 91 -9.58 -14.61 9.51
CA THR A 91 -9.12 -13.24 9.71
C THR A 91 -8.94 -12.48 8.40
N LEU A 92 -8.38 -13.10 7.36
CA LEU A 92 -8.09 -12.44 6.08
C LEU A 92 -9.33 -11.83 5.40
N PRO A 93 -10.51 -12.49 5.35
CA PRO A 93 -11.72 -11.88 4.81
C PRO A 93 -12.17 -10.64 5.58
N ILE A 94 -11.96 -10.62 6.90
CA ILE A 94 -12.29 -9.46 7.75
C ILE A 94 -11.40 -8.29 7.38
N VAL A 95 -10.08 -8.51 7.25
CA VAL A 95 -9.13 -7.46 6.86
C VAL A 95 -9.46 -6.91 5.46
N LEU A 96 -9.76 -7.78 4.48
CA LEU A 96 -10.18 -7.33 3.15
C LEU A 96 -11.49 -6.55 3.18
N ALA A 97 -12.45 -6.94 4.02
CA ALA A 97 -13.70 -6.21 4.15
C ALA A 97 -13.47 -4.80 4.71
N HIS A 98 -12.65 -4.65 5.76
CA HIS A 98 -12.23 -3.33 6.28
C HIS A 98 -11.49 -2.51 5.23
N PHE A 99 -10.63 -3.13 4.44
CA PHE A 99 -9.92 -2.47 3.34
C PHE A 99 -10.92 -1.92 2.30
N ILE A 100 -11.82 -2.76 1.79
CA ILE A 100 -12.84 -2.36 0.80
C ILE A 100 -13.74 -1.25 1.35
N THR A 101 -14.27 -1.41 2.57
CA THR A 101 -15.10 -0.38 3.22
C THR A 101 -14.32 0.91 3.46
N GLY A 102 -13.02 0.82 3.76
CA GLY A 102 -12.13 1.98 3.88
C GLY A 102 -12.00 2.73 2.57
N LEU A 103 -11.80 2.02 1.45
CA LEU A 103 -11.77 2.62 0.10
C LEU A 103 -13.09 3.30 -0.26
N ASP A 104 -14.22 2.64 0.04
CA ASP A 104 -15.56 3.18 -0.23
C ASP A 104 -15.83 4.49 0.52
N ARG A 105 -15.16 4.70 1.66
CA ARG A 105 -15.31 5.87 2.53
C ARG A 105 -14.24 6.95 2.32
N LEU A 106 -13.30 6.78 1.39
CA LEU A 106 -12.29 7.79 1.12
C LEU A 106 -12.95 9.14 0.74
N PRO A 107 -12.53 10.26 1.35
CA PRO A 107 -13.23 11.54 1.22
C PRO A 107 -12.86 12.27 -0.08
N SER A 108 -13.46 13.45 -0.27
CA SER A 108 -13.13 14.39 -1.36
C SER A 108 -13.30 13.83 -2.78
N GLY A 109 -14.09 12.76 -2.93
CA GLY A 109 -14.27 12.06 -4.20
C GLY A 109 -13.13 11.11 -4.57
N LEU A 110 -12.13 10.91 -3.69
CA LEU A 110 -11.03 9.98 -3.92
C LEU A 110 -11.53 8.55 -4.16
N ASN A 111 -12.58 8.14 -3.44
CA ASN A 111 -13.22 6.83 -3.63
C ASN A 111 -13.79 6.59 -5.04
N ALA A 112 -14.04 7.64 -5.80
CA ALA A 112 -14.56 7.58 -7.17
C ALA A 112 -13.46 7.65 -8.24
N MET A 113 -12.19 7.81 -7.85
CA MET A 113 -11.09 7.89 -8.80
C MET A 113 -10.87 6.53 -9.48
N PRO A 114 -10.66 6.49 -10.82
CA PRO A 114 -10.53 5.24 -11.59
C PRO A 114 -9.54 4.23 -10.99
N SER A 115 -8.39 4.71 -10.54
CA SER A 115 -7.37 3.87 -9.91
C SER A 115 -7.86 3.25 -8.60
N ILE A 116 -8.56 4.02 -7.75
CA ILE A 116 -9.14 3.53 -6.49
C ILE A 116 -10.23 2.49 -6.73
N LEU A 117 -11.09 2.71 -7.73
CA LEU A 117 -12.11 1.75 -8.14
C LEU A 117 -11.50 0.44 -8.65
N SER A 118 -10.38 0.52 -9.37
CA SER A 118 -9.63 -0.64 -9.84
C SER A 118 -9.06 -1.48 -8.68
N VAL A 119 -8.43 -0.83 -7.70
CA VAL A 119 -7.96 -1.49 -6.46
C VAL A 119 -9.13 -2.15 -5.73
N ARG A 120 -10.23 -1.42 -5.52
CA ARG A 120 -11.44 -1.94 -4.87
C ARG A 120 -11.99 -3.18 -5.59
N ALA A 121 -12.03 -3.17 -6.92
CA ALA A 121 -12.51 -4.31 -7.71
C ALA A 121 -11.62 -5.55 -7.53
N THR A 122 -10.30 -5.37 -7.55
CA THR A 122 -9.34 -6.45 -7.26
C THR A 122 -9.57 -7.03 -5.86
N LEU A 123 -9.68 -6.18 -4.83
CA LEU A 123 -9.90 -6.62 -3.45
C LEU A 123 -11.25 -7.35 -3.27
N LEU A 124 -12.32 -6.86 -3.92
CA LEU A 124 -13.63 -7.51 -3.87
C LEU A 124 -13.60 -8.91 -4.50
N HIS A 125 -12.84 -9.08 -5.58
CA HIS A 125 -12.62 -10.39 -6.18
C HIS A 125 -11.87 -11.33 -5.24
N SER A 126 -10.79 -10.85 -4.61
CA SER A 126 -10.05 -11.61 -3.59
C SER A 126 -10.91 -11.98 -2.38
N PHE A 127 -11.74 -11.05 -1.89
CA PHE A 127 -12.69 -11.31 -0.81
C PHE A 127 -13.66 -12.44 -1.17
N LYS A 128 -14.23 -12.41 -2.39
CA LYS A 128 -15.11 -13.49 -2.90
C LYS A 128 -14.39 -14.84 -2.96
N LYS A 129 -13.12 -14.88 -3.42
CA LYS A 129 -12.32 -16.11 -3.43
C LYS A 129 -12.17 -16.69 -2.02
N LEU A 130 -11.85 -15.85 -1.03
CA LEU A 130 -11.64 -16.31 0.35
C LEU A 130 -12.91 -16.83 1.02
N ILE A 131 -14.03 -16.12 0.93
CA ILE A 131 -15.27 -16.53 1.61
C ILE A 131 -15.88 -17.82 1.02
N ASN A 132 -15.59 -18.09 -0.26
CA ASN A 132 -16.03 -19.31 -0.95
C ASN A 132 -15.05 -20.47 -0.76
N CYS A 133 -13.86 -20.21 -0.20
CA CYS A 133 -12.89 -21.25 0.11
C CYS A 133 -13.37 -22.07 1.31
N LYS A 134 -13.28 -23.41 1.20
CA LYS A 134 -13.64 -24.31 2.30
C LYS A 134 -12.70 -24.08 3.49
N ILE A 135 -13.23 -24.22 4.71
CA ILE A 135 -12.45 -24.11 5.94
C ILE A 135 -11.32 -25.16 5.89
N PRO A 136 -10.05 -24.78 6.11
CA PRO A 136 -8.90 -25.67 6.00
C PRO A 136 -8.75 -26.53 7.26
N ILE A 137 -9.47 -27.66 7.31
CA ILE A 137 -9.44 -28.61 8.43
C ILE A 137 -8.48 -29.78 8.12
N THR A 138 -8.47 -30.25 6.87
CA THR A 138 -7.59 -31.34 6.41
C THR A 138 -6.42 -30.80 5.58
N ASP A 139 -5.33 -31.56 5.47
CA ASP A 139 -4.14 -31.15 4.71
C ASP A 139 -4.47 -30.80 3.24
N GLY A 140 -5.36 -31.55 2.61
CA GLY A 140 -5.82 -31.24 1.26
C GLY A 140 -6.57 -29.90 1.16
N GLN A 141 -7.34 -29.53 2.18
CA GLN A 141 -8.00 -28.23 2.25
C GLN A 141 -7.02 -27.10 2.59
N VAL A 142 -6.03 -27.36 3.45
CA VAL A 142 -4.92 -26.43 3.75
C VAL A 142 -4.15 -26.10 2.46
N GLN A 143 -3.80 -27.12 1.66
CA GLN A 143 -3.10 -26.91 0.39
C GLN A 143 -3.96 -26.22 -0.67
N HIS A 144 -5.28 -26.45 -0.66
CA HIS A 144 -6.18 -25.68 -1.51
C HIS A 144 -6.26 -24.20 -1.07
N PHE A 145 -6.38 -23.95 0.23
CA PHE A 145 -6.38 -22.59 0.78
C PHE A 145 -5.08 -21.84 0.49
N ARG A 146 -3.92 -22.51 0.60
CA ARG A 146 -2.61 -21.97 0.22
C ARG A 146 -2.60 -21.50 -1.25
N ARG A 147 -3.05 -22.33 -2.18
CA ARG A 147 -3.17 -21.96 -3.61
C ARG A 147 -4.10 -20.76 -3.83
N VAL A 148 -5.24 -20.71 -3.11
CA VAL A 148 -6.13 -19.55 -3.18
C VAL A 148 -5.44 -18.27 -2.71
N LEU A 149 -4.57 -18.34 -1.70
CA LEU A 149 -3.80 -17.19 -1.22
C LEU A 149 -2.68 -16.80 -2.19
N GLU A 150 -1.99 -17.75 -2.81
CA GLU A 150 -1.00 -17.51 -3.87
C GLU A 150 -1.62 -16.76 -5.05
N ASP A 151 -2.77 -17.24 -5.56
CA ASP A 151 -3.54 -16.56 -6.60
C ASP A 151 -3.91 -15.11 -6.24
N ILE A 152 -4.18 -14.85 -4.95
CA ILE A 152 -4.56 -13.51 -4.50
C ILE A 152 -3.32 -12.61 -4.40
N ASP A 153 -2.19 -13.12 -3.87
CA ASP A 153 -0.94 -12.36 -3.77
C ASP A 153 -0.44 -11.98 -5.18
N GLU A 154 -0.55 -12.90 -6.16
CA GLU A 154 -0.26 -12.63 -7.57
C GLU A 154 -1.16 -11.52 -8.12
N ALA A 155 -2.49 -11.64 -7.96
CA ALA A 155 -3.42 -10.61 -8.43
C ALA A 155 -3.22 -9.23 -7.77
N HIS A 156 -2.77 -9.19 -6.51
CA HIS A 156 -2.44 -7.96 -5.79
C HIS A 156 -1.11 -7.36 -6.27
N ALA A 157 -0.12 -8.21 -6.55
CA ALA A 157 1.17 -7.81 -7.12
C ALA A 157 1.01 -7.28 -8.54
N GLU A 158 0.27 -7.97 -9.41
CA GLU A 158 -0.01 -7.53 -10.78
C GLU A 158 -0.77 -6.20 -10.84
N ARG A 159 -1.62 -5.93 -9.85
CA ARG A 159 -2.33 -4.65 -9.75
C ARG A 159 -1.44 -3.54 -9.18
N GLU A 160 -0.31 -3.88 -8.58
CA GLU A 160 0.57 -2.93 -7.90
C GLU A 160 -0.22 -2.03 -6.93
N LEU A 161 -0.97 -2.65 -6.00
CA LEU A 161 -2.00 -1.95 -5.20
C LEU A 161 -1.53 -0.60 -4.66
N LEU A 162 -0.32 -0.56 -4.08
CA LEU A 162 0.25 0.63 -3.48
C LEU A 162 0.49 1.77 -4.49
N GLN A 163 1.02 1.43 -5.67
CA GLN A 163 1.26 2.41 -6.73
C GLN A 163 -0.05 2.88 -7.36
N THR A 164 -1.00 1.97 -7.58
CA THR A 164 -2.33 2.33 -8.09
C THR A 164 -3.08 3.23 -7.09
N MET A 165 -2.94 3.01 -5.78
CA MET A 165 -3.47 3.93 -4.77
C MET A 165 -2.86 5.34 -4.90
N ALA A 166 -1.55 5.44 -5.14
CA ALA A 166 -0.88 6.73 -5.37
C ALA A 166 -1.38 7.42 -6.65
N PHE A 167 -1.64 6.67 -7.73
CA PHE A 167 -2.27 7.19 -8.95
C PHE A 167 -3.65 7.76 -8.68
N GLY A 168 -4.45 7.13 -7.82
CA GLY A 168 -5.75 7.67 -7.40
C GLY A 168 -5.66 9.06 -6.76
N ILE A 169 -4.61 9.31 -5.97
CA ILE A 169 -4.37 10.64 -5.39
C ILE A 169 -3.94 11.64 -6.47
N LEU A 170 -3.11 11.22 -7.43
CA LEU A 170 -2.74 12.06 -8.57
C LEU A 170 -3.95 12.40 -9.45
N GLU A 171 -4.82 11.44 -9.72
CA GLU A 171 -6.10 11.64 -10.43
C GLU A 171 -6.97 12.68 -9.72
N LEU A 172 -7.11 12.57 -8.40
CA LEU A 172 -7.86 13.55 -7.61
C LEU A 172 -7.23 14.95 -7.69
N LYS A 173 -5.90 15.03 -7.53
CA LYS A 173 -5.18 16.30 -7.62
C LYS A 173 -5.36 16.95 -8.98
N GLU A 174 -5.24 16.18 -10.05
CA GLU A 174 -5.45 16.61 -11.42
C GLU A 174 -6.86 17.19 -11.57
N TYR A 175 -7.87 16.46 -11.09
CA TYR A 175 -9.28 16.84 -11.16
C TYR A 175 -9.59 18.14 -10.41
N VAL A 176 -9.08 18.29 -9.19
CA VAL A 176 -9.34 19.49 -8.35
C VAL A 176 -8.58 20.72 -8.86
N SER A 177 -7.39 20.53 -9.45
CA SER A 177 -6.51 21.65 -9.83
C SER A 177 -6.62 22.10 -11.29
N CYS A 178 -7.33 21.38 -12.15
CA CYS A 178 -7.34 21.61 -13.61
C CYS A 178 -7.71 23.05 -14.00
N HIS A 179 -8.76 23.61 -13.38
CA HIS A 179 -9.19 24.97 -13.65
C HIS A 179 -8.14 26.00 -13.22
N ARG A 180 -7.50 25.80 -12.06
CA ARG A 180 -6.45 26.71 -11.57
C ARG A 180 -5.21 26.64 -12.43
N ARG A 181 -4.82 25.45 -12.89
CA ARG A 181 -3.72 25.29 -13.87
C ARG A 181 -4.00 26.00 -15.17
N ALA A 182 -5.22 25.86 -15.72
CA ALA A 182 -5.62 26.57 -16.92
C ALA A 182 -5.54 28.11 -16.73
N LEU A 183 -5.93 28.63 -15.55
CA LEU A 183 -5.81 30.06 -15.24
C LEU A 183 -4.35 30.52 -15.16
N VAL A 184 -3.46 29.72 -14.56
CA VAL A 184 -2.02 30.02 -14.50
C VAL A 184 -1.38 29.98 -15.89
N GLU A 185 -1.79 29.03 -16.75
CA GLU A 185 -1.34 28.95 -18.13
C GLU A 185 -1.83 30.13 -18.97
N LEU A 186 -3.09 30.53 -18.82
CA LEU A 186 -3.66 31.71 -19.48
C LEU A 186 -2.93 32.99 -19.07
N LYS A 187 -2.52 33.10 -17.81
CA LYS A 187 -1.69 34.22 -17.33
C LYS A 187 -0.33 34.28 -18.03
N LYS A 188 0.27 33.13 -18.36
CA LYS A 188 1.55 33.05 -19.09
C LYS A 188 1.41 33.33 -20.59
N THR A 189 0.27 32.97 -21.18
CA THR A 189 0.07 32.96 -22.64
C THR A 189 -0.75 34.13 -23.17
N SER A 190 -1.48 34.86 -22.32
CA SER A 190 -2.39 35.93 -22.75
C SER A 190 -2.20 37.22 -21.94
N GLU A 191 -1.90 38.33 -22.64
CA GLU A 191 -1.78 39.67 -22.04
C GLU A 191 -3.06 40.11 -21.31
N ARG A 192 -4.24 39.69 -21.81
CA ARG A 192 -5.54 40.02 -21.21
C ARG A 192 -5.69 39.47 -19.79
N TRP A 193 -5.03 38.35 -19.49
CA TRP A 193 -5.13 37.63 -18.22
C TRP A 193 -3.86 37.75 -17.38
N ALA A 194 -2.91 38.62 -17.77
CA ALA A 194 -1.65 38.82 -17.05
C ALA A 194 -1.85 39.29 -15.59
N SER A 195 -2.96 39.99 -15.32
CA SER A 195 -3.27 40.56 -14.00
C SER A 195 -4.00 39.60 -13.04
N ILE A 196 -4.24 38.34 -13.40
CA ILE A 196 -4.88 37.39 -12.47
C ILE A 196 -3.96 37.19 -11.24
N PRO A 197 -4.47 37.30 -10.00
CA PRO A 197 -3.72 37.06 -8.77
C PRO A 197 -3.56 35.56 -8.49
N MET A 198 -3.23 34.76 -9.51
CA MET A 198 -3.00 33.31 -9.40
C MET A 198 -1.53 33.02 -9.71
N THR A 199 -0.90 32.18 -8.89
CA THR A 199 0.46 31.67 -9.08
C THR A 199 0.44 30.14 -9.00
N GLU A 200 1.57 29.48 -9.29
CA GLU A 200 1.67 28.02 -9.20
C GLU A 200 1.41 27.50 -7.78
N GLU A 201 1.73 28.26 -6.75
CA GLU A 201 1.46 27.93 -5.34
C GLU A 201 -0.04 27.80 -5.02
N HIS A 202 -0.89 28.48 -5.80
CA HIS A 202 -2.34 28.47 -5.60
C HIS A 202 -3.05 27.33 -6.35
N VAL A 203 -2.32 26.55 -7.15
CA VAL A 203 -2.91 25.48 -7.99
C VAL A 203 -3.56 24.39 -7.14
N LEU A 204 -2.93 24.03 -6.02
CA LEU A 204 -3.42 22.99 -5.13
C LEU A 204 -2.99 23.31 -3.69
N THR A 205 -3.92 23.76 -2.87
CA THR A 205 -3.62 24.03 -1.46
C THR A 205 -3.78 22.74 -0.67
N TYR A 206 -2.73 22.33 0.06
CA TYR A 206 -2.73 21.13 0.90
C TYR A 206 -3.97 21.05 1.81
N SER A 207 -4.42 22.20 2.34
CA SER A 207 -5.60 22.30 3.20
C SER A 207 -6.90 21.76 2.58
N GLU A 208 -7.03 21.73 1.25
CA GLU A 208 -8.25 21.27 0.57
C GLU A 208 -8.39 19.75 0.58
N ILE A 209 -7.28 19.02 0.74
CA ILE A 209 -7.24 17.56 0.69
C ILE A 209 -6.59 16.93 1.93
N GLN A 210 -6.27 17.71 2.97
CA GLN A 210 -5.67 17.21 4.22
C GLN A 210 -6.50 16.07 4.88
N ASP A 211 -7.82 16.09 4.70
CA ASP A 211 -8.74 15.12 5.29
C ASP A 211 -8.57 13.69 4.73
N ILE A 212 -7.83 13.52 3.62
CA ILE A 212 -7.54 12.18 3.07
C ILE A 212 -6.52 11.41 3.91
N GLN A 213 -5.73 12.08 4.75
CA GLN A 213 -4.56 11.51 5.42
C GLN A 213 -4.94 10.35 6.35
N ALA A 214 -5.79 10.59 7.35
CA ALA A 214 -6.17 9.56 8.33
C ALA A 214 -6.95 8.39 7.70
N PRO A 215 -7.90 8.61 6.77
CA PRO A 215 -8.52 7.53 6.00
C PRO A 215 -7.51 6.68 5.21
N LEU A 216 -6.53 7.32 4.55
CA LEU A 216 -5.48 6.59 3.82
C LEU A 216 -4.56 5.80 4.75
N ASP A 217 -4.16 6.35 5.90
CA ASP A 217 -3.43 5.61 6.93
C ASP A 217 -4.20 4.33 7.31
N SER A 218 -5.51 4.44 7.56
CA SER A 218 -6.37 3.30 7.89
C SER A 218 -6.44 2.25 6.78
N VAL A 219 -6.59 2.69 5.53
CA VAL A 219 -6.62 1.83 4.34
C VAL A 219 -5.28 1.11 4.16
N ASN A 220 -4.17 1.83 4.27
CA ASN A 220 -2.82 1.29 4.13
C ASN A 220 -2.48 0.31 5.28
N ARG A 221 -2.99 0.53 6.51
CA ARG A 221 -2.88 -0.46 7.59
C ARG A 221 -3.56 -1.77 7.23
N CYS A 222 -4.74 -1.73 6.60
CA CYS A 222 -5.43 -2.94 6.18
C CYS A 222 -4.62 -3.70 5.12
N MET A 223 -4.04 -2.98 4.15
CA MET A 223 -3.15 -3.56 3.13
C MET A 223 -1.95 -4.27 3.78
N ILE A 224 -1.22 -3.58 4.67
CA ILE A 224 -0.03 -4.14 5.32
C ILE A 224 -0.42 -5.33 6.21
N THR A 225 -1.52 -5.21 6.98
CA THR A 225 -2.01 -6.29 7.84
C THR A 225 -2.38 -7.54 7.03
N TYR A 226 -3.04 -7.36 5.88
CA TYR A 226 -3.39 -8.47 4.99
C TYR A 226 -2.12 -9.17 4.49
N ASN A 227 -1.18 -8.41 3.92
CA ASN A 227 0.08 -8.92 3.39
C ASN A 227 0.90 -9.63 4.47
N PHE A 228 0.90 -9.09 5.69
CA PHE A 228 1.61 -9.70 6.81
C PHE A 228 1.02 -11.07 7.16
N ILE A 229 -0.29 -11.16 7.40
CA ILE A 229 -0.94 -12.44 7.77
C ILE A 229 -0.84 -13.46 6.64
N SER A 230 -1.09 -13.06 5.39
CA SER A 230 -1.05 -13.95 4.24
C SER A 230 0.35 -14.52 4.03
N ARG A 231 1.38 -13.68 4.07
CA ARG A 231 2.78 -14.11 3.88
C ARG A 231 3.36 -14.83 5.08
N MET A 232 2.90 -14.56 6.31
CA MET A 232 3.22 -15.41 7.45
C MET A 232 2.79 -16.85 7.17
N PHE A 233 1.58 -17.04 6.64
CA PHE A 233 1.06 -18.36 6.29
C PHE A 233 1.72 -18.99 5.06
N LEU A 234 1.90 -18.23 3.98
CA LEU A 234 2.52 -18.73 2.75
C LEU A 234 3.98 -19.14 2.97
N ASN A 235 4.72 -18.39 3.79
CA ASN A 235 6.10 -18.71 4.13
C ASN A 235 6.24 -19.63 5.35
N HIS A 236 5.14 -20.05 5.96
CA HIS A 236 5.16 -21.01 7.04
C HIS A 236 5.28 -22.41 6.46
N ASP A 237 6.43 -23.04 6.71
CA ASP A 237 6.71 -24.42 6.39
C ASP A 237 6.62 -25.29 7.67
N PRO A 238 5.62 -26.19 7.76
CA PRO A 238 5.50 -27.12 8.88
C PRO A 238 6.70 -28.07 9.04
N GLU A 239 7.42 -28.38 7.96
CA GLU A 239 8.57 -29.30 8.00
C GLU A 239 9.82 -28.61 8.57
N SER A 240 10.02 -27.32 8.28
CA SER A 240 11.05 -26.47 8.90
C SER A 240 10.96 -26.42 10.43
N MET A 241 9.75 -26.53 10.99
CA MET A 241 9.49 -26.60 12.44
C MET A 241 9.91 -27.92 13.10
N MET A 242 10.31 -28.94 12.32
CA MET A 242 10.92 -30.18 12.84
C MET A 242 12.42 -30.02 13.13
N CYS A 243 13.02 -28.90 12.70
CA CYS A 243 14.40 -28.55 13.04
C CYS A 243 14.48 -28.14 14.53
N SER A 244 15.55 -28.58 15.20
CA SER A 244 15.75 -28.33 16.64
C SER A 244 15.83 -26.84 17.04
N LYS A 245 16.11 -25.94 16.09
CA LYS A 245 16.07 -24.48 16.25
C LYS A 245 15.69 -23.79 14.92
N PRO A 246 14.42 -23.42 14.69
CA PRO A 246 14.06 -22.63 13.51
C PRO A 246 14.66 -21.22 13.63
N SER A 247 15.30 -20.71 12.58
CA SER A 247 15.79 -19.32 12.55
C SER A 247 14.70 -18.33 12.14
N ARG A 248 13.61 -18.80 11.53
CA ARG A 248 12.53 -17.98 10.98
C ARG A 248 11.18 -18.65 11.16
N VAL A 249 10.14 -17.87 11.44
CA VAL A 249 8.72 -18.28 11.43
C VAL A 249 7.98 -17.38 10.45
N GLY A 250 7.53 -17.95 9.32
CA GLY A 250 6.87 -17.16 8.27
C GLY A 250 7.79 -16.06 7.75
N MET A 251 7.49 -14.80 8.06
CA MET A 251 8.30 -13.61 7.74
C MET A 251 9.17 -13.10 8.90
N VAL A 252 9.01 -13.62 10.11
CA VAL A 252 9.72 -13.15 11.31
C VAL A 252 11.02 -13.92 11.46
N ASP A 253 12.15 -13.20 11.44
CA ASP A 253 13.45 -13.73 11.84
C ASP A 253 13.54 -13.68 13.36
N LEU A 254 13.83 -14.81 14.00
CA LEU A 254 13.85 -14.94 15.46
C LEU A 254 15.11 -14.35 16.09
N GLU A 255 16.20 -14.18 15.32
CA GLU A 255 17.49 -13.67 15.79
C GLU A 255 18.00 -12.55 14.88
N MET A 256 17.09 -11.72 14.37
CA MET A 256 17.37 -10.63 13.43
C MET A 256 18.42 -9.68 14.02
N ASN A 257 19.53 -9.48 13.31
CA ASN A 257 20.54 -8.49 13.67
C ASN A 257 20.17 -7.11 13.11
N LEU A 258 19.82 -6.16 13.98
CA LEU A 258 19.41 -4.81 13.60
C LEU A 258 20.49 -4.06 12.82
N GLU A 259 21.74 -4.06 13.31
CA GLU A 259 22.86 -3.37 12.66
C GLU A 259 23.04 -3.87 11.22
N HIS A 260 23.04 -5.18 11.01
CA HIS A 260 23.20 -5.78 9.70
C HIS A 260 22.08 -5.37 8.73
N VAL A 261 20.82 -5.39 9.19
CA VAL A 261 19.68 -4.98 8.36
C VAL A 261 19.77 -3.51 7.96
N VAL A 262 20.15 -2.63 8.90
CA VAL A 262 20.29 -1.20 8.63
C VAL A 262 21.44 -0.93 7.66
N ARG A 263 22.61 -1.56 7.86
CA ARG A 263 23.76 -1.41 6.96
C ARG A 263 23.44 -1.84 5.53
N ASN A 264 22.83 -3.02 5.36
CA ASN A 264 22.44 -3.49 4.03
C ASN A 264 21.43 -2.54 3.34
N ALA A 265 20.48 -1.99 4.09
CA ALA A 265 19.52 -1.03 3.56
C ALA A 265 20.17 0.31 3.18
N VAL A 266 21.17 0.77 3.94
CA VAL A 266 21.99 1.94 3.62
C VAL A 266 22.78 1.69 2.34
N ASP A 267 23.41 0.53 2.19
CA ASP A 267 24.19 0.20 0.99
C ASP A 267 23.29 0.12 -0.27
N GLU A 268 22.08 -0.44 -0.13
CA GLU A 268 21.05 -0.43 -1.19
C GLU A 268 20.66 1.02 -1.56
N ALA A 269 20.45 1.89 -0.56
CA ALA A 269 20.12 3.31 -0.79
C ALA A 269 21.28 4.08 -1.46
N LYS A 270 22.53 3.78 -1.07
CA LYS A 270 23.73 4.35 -1.69
C LYS A 270 23.80 3.98 -3.17
N GLN A 271 23.60 2.71 -3.51
CA GLN A 271 23.60 2.27 -4.90
C GLN A 271 22.56 3.03 -5.72
N ILE A 272 21.32 3.16 -5.21
CA ILE A 272 20.25 3.92 -5.88
C ILE A 272 20.64 5.40 -6.07
N CYS A 273 21.26 6.01 -5.06
CA CYS A 273 21.70 7.40 -5.13
C CYS A 273 22.82 7.58 -6.16
N THR A 274 23.84 6.73 -6.13
CA THR A 274 24.95 6.73 -7.08
C THR A 274 24.47 6.50 -8.51
N ASP A 275 23.53 5.57 -8.72
CA ASP A 275 22.96 5.31 -10.05
C ASP A 275 22.22 6.54 -10.61
N TYR A 276 21.59 7.35 -9.75
CA TYR A 276 20.80 8.51 -10.16
C TYR A 276 21.64 9.81 -10.28
N TYR A 277 22.49 10.10 -9.30
CA TYR A 277 23.27 11.34 -9.21
C TYR A 277 24.71 11.20 -9.71
N GLY A 278 25.16 9.97 -9.99
CA GLY A 278 26.52 9.63 -10.40
C GLY A 278 27.49 9.38 -9.22
N ASP A 279 27.13 9.83 -8.02
CA ASP A 279 27.93 9.75 -6.80
C ASP A 279 27.00 9.93 -5.57
N CYS A 280 27.47 9.60 -4.36
CA CYS A 280 26.64 9.55 -3.15
C CYS A 280 27.42 10.01 -1.91
N PRO A 281 26.80 10.75 -0.96
CA PRO A 281 27.45 11.13 0.29
C PRO A 281 27.90 9.92 1.12
N ASP A 282 29.00 10.09 1.85
CA ASP A 282 29.45 9.09 2.82
C ASP A 282 28.43 8.86 3.94
N THR A 283 28.57 7.74 4.65
CA THR A 283 27.69 7.41 5.78
C THR A 283 28.49 7.00 7.00
N GLU A 284 28.25 7.68 8.11
CA GLU A 284 28.88 7.41 9.39
C GLU A 284 27.90 6.68 10.31
N PHE A 285 28.36 5.61 10.95
CA PHE A 285 27.54 4.82 11.88
C PHE A 285 28.00 5.04 13.31
N GLU A 286 27.04 5.36 14.19
CA GLU A 286 27.24 5.44 15.63
C GLU A 286 26.40 4.35 16.30
N LEU A 287 27.04 3.49 17.09
CA LEU A 287 26.38 2.39 17.81
C LEU A 287 26.55 2.62 19.32
N THR A 288 25.46 2.59 20.07
CA THR A 288 25.49 2.85 21.52
C THR A 288 25.90 1.64 22.36
N SER A 289 25.86 0.45 21.77
CA SER A 289 26.05 -0.85 22.43
C SER A 289 26.83 -1.81 21.54
N ASP A 290 27.42 -2.86 22.11
CA ASP A 290 28.14 -3.88 21.35
C ASP A 290 27.21 -4.66 20.39
N SER A 291 27.74 -5.05 19.22
CA SER A 291 27.00 -5.66 18.11
C SER A 291 26.22 -6.94 18.48
N THR A 292 26.61 -7.62 19.57
CA THR A 292 25.95 -8.83 20.09
C THR A 292 24.59 -8.56 20.75
N ALA A 293 24.29 -7.32 21.15
CA ALA A 293 23.03 -6.93 21.79
C ALA A 293 21.87 -6.69 20.79
N PHE A 294 22.14 -6.64 19.47
CA PHE A 294 21.17 -6.25 18.42
C PHE A 294 20.31 -7.38 17.86
N ARG A 295 20.10 -8.47 18.61
CA ARG A 295 19.34 -9.63 18.14
C ARG A 295 18.00 -9.75 18.85
N PHE A 296 16.92 -9.64 18.09
CA PHE A 296 15.56 -9.83 18.60
C PHE A 296 14.61 -10.29 17.48
N PRO A 297 13.49 -10.96 17.82
CA PRO A 297 12.52 -11.39 16.82
C PRO A 297 11.85 -10.20 16.12
N TYR A 298 12.02 -10.07 14.80
CA TYR A 298 11.37 -9.01 14.03
C TYR A 298 11.34 -9.31 12.52
N MET A 299 10.62 -8.46 11.77
CA MET A 299 10.61 -8.50 10.31
C MET A 299 11.70 -7.59 9.72
N SER A 300 12.79 -8.20 9.24
CA SER A 300 13.87 -7.48 8.57
C SER A 300 13.39 -6.67 7.35
N THR A 301 12.40 -7.18 6.61
CA THR A 301 11.83 -6.51 5.44
C THR A 301 11.18 -5.16 5.77
N THR A 302 10.56 -5.04 6.94
CA THR A 302 9.89 -3.80 7.37
C THR A 302 10.91 -2.73 7.73
N ILE A 303 11.94 -3.10 8.49
CA ILE A 303 13.04 -2.18 8.83
C ILE A 303 13.76 -1.76 7.55
N ARG A 304 14.12 -2.71 6.68
CA ARG A 304 14.76 -2.42 5.39
C ARG A 304 13.97 -1.42 4.56
N TYR A 305 12.64 -1.58 4.44
CA TYR A 305 11.79 -0.65 3.70
C TYR A 305 11.87 0.78 4.26
N ILE A 306 11.69 0.94 5.58
CA ILE A 306 11.70 2.26 6.24
C ILE A 306 13.07 2.92 6.08
N ILE A 307 14.15 2.18 6.35
CA ILE A 307 15.51 2.72 6.23
C ILE A 307 15.85 3.10 4.79
N LEU A 308 15.47 2.27 3.81
CA LEU A 308 15.67 2.59 2.39
C LEU A 308 14.96 3.90 1.99
N GLU A 309 13.71 4.10 2.42
CA GLU A 309 12.98 5.35 2.14
C GLU A 309 13.59 6.56 2.85
N LEU A 310 14.00 6.43 4.11
CA LEU A 310 14.64 7.52 4.86
C LEU A 310 16.00 7.90 4.27
N MET A 311 16.86 6.91 3.97
CA MET A 311 18.19 7.14 3.40
C MET A 311 18.12 7.75 2.00
N LYS A 312 17.20 7.30 1.13
CA LYS A 312 16.98 7.94 -0.17
C LYS A 312 16.65 9.43 -0.04
N ASN A 313 15.81 9.80 0.92
CA ASN A 313 15.46 11.20 1.16
C ASN A 313 16.65 12.00 1.73
N ALA A 314 17.36 11.44 2.71
CA ALA A 314 18.56 12.05 3.31
C ALA A 314 19.67 12.28 2.28
N PHE A 315 19.98 11.26 1.46
CA PHE A 315 20.97 11.37 0.40
C PHE A 315 20.54 12.38 -0.66
N ARG A 316 19.30 12.31 -1.14
CA ARG A 316 18.77 13.28 -2.10
C ARG A 316 18.89 14.72 -1.60
N ALA A 317 18.44 15.00 -0.37
CA ALA A 317 18.49 16.34 0.20
C ALA A 317 19.94 16.86 0.34
N THR A 318 20.85 15.99 0.77
CA THR A 318 22.28 16.33 0.91
C THR A 318 22.91 16.60 -0.44
N VAL A 319 22.69 15.73 -1.44
CA VAL A 319 23.21 15.92 -2.79
C VAL A 319 22.65 17.21 -3.39
N GLU A 320 21.33 17.38 -3.43
CA GLU A 320 20.70 18.55 -4.06
C GLU A 320 21.13 19.88 -3.41
N SER A 321 21.49 19.87 -2.12
CA SER A 321 21.93 21.07 -1.39
C SER A 321 23.41 21.41 -1.54
N HIS A 322 24.29 20.40 -1.66
CA HIS A 322 25.75 20.57 -1.62
C HIS A 322 26.44 20.31 -2.96
N MET A 323 25.72 19.77 -3.93
CA MET A 323 26.23 19.46 -5.26
C MET A 323 26.64 20.73 -6.00
N LYS A 324 27.95 20.92 -6.17
CA LYS A 324 28.51 21.94 -7.06
C LYS A 324 28.74 21.32 -8.43
N ARG A 325 28.18 21.94 -9.47
CA ARG A 325 28.50 21.60 -10.86
C ARG A 325 29.75 22.38 -11.27
N ASN A 326 30.80 21.67 -11.65
CA ASN A 326 31.99 22.31 -12.23
C ASN A 326 31.68 22.82 -13.66
N GLU A 327 32.51 23.70 -14.21
CA GLU A 327 32.33 24.32 -15.55
C GLU A 327 32.17 23.31 -16.70
N VAL A 328 32.62 22.07 -16.50
CA VAL A 328 32.56 20.95 -17.47
C VAL A 328 31.32 20.05 -17.25
N GLY A 329 30.44 20.40 -16.30
CA GLY A 329 29.23 19.63 -15.99
C GLY A 329 29.46 18.34 -15.18
N ILE A 330 30.70 18.06 -14.77
CA ILE A 330 31.04 16.94 -13.90
C ILE A 330 30.65 17.28 -12.45
N VAL A 331 30.00 16.31 -11.82
CA VAL A 331 29.53 16.34 -10.44
C VAL A 331 30.61 15.76 -9.54
N THR A 332 30.95 16.43 -8.45
CA THR A 332 31.85 15.87 -7.43
C THR A 332 31.15 15.90 -6.07
N CYS A 333 30.97 14.74 -5.43
CA CYS A 333 30.41 14.67 -4.08
C CYS A 333 31.47 14.73 -2.97
N ALA A 334 32.74 14.96 -3.32
CA ALA A 334 33.86 14.95 -2.38
C ALA A 334 33.74 15.93 -1.19
N ASP A 335 32.98 17.02 -1.34
CA ASP A 335 32.80 18.03 -0.31
C ASP A 335 31.43 17.93 0.41
N MET A 336 30.66 16.86 0.19
CA MET A 336 29.35 16.71 0.83
C MET A 336 29.50 16.24 2.28
N PRO A 337 28.70 16.78 3.23
CA PRO A 337 28.68 16.27 4.60
C PRO A 337 28.14 14.83 4.62
N PRO A 338 28.69 13.95 5.49
CA PRO A 338 28.21 12.58 5.61
C PRO A 338 26.82 12.52 6.25
N VAL A 339 26.02 11.55 5.82
CA VAL A 339 24.76 11.21 6.51
C VAL A 339 25.09 10.35 7.72
N ARG A 340 24.66 10.76 8.91
CA ARG A 340 24.93 10.04 10.17
C ARG A 340 23.78 9.11 10.51
N VAL A 341 24.08 7.86 10.86
CA VAL A 341 23.13 6.82 11.27
C VAL A 341 23.47 6.35 12.68
N LEU A 342 22.66 6.74 13.64
CA LEU A 342 22.73 6.27 15.03
C LEU A 342 21.81 5.06 15.19
N ILE A 343 22.35 3.96 15.71
CA ILE A 343 21.56 2.78 16.11
C ILE A 343 21.71 2.59 17.62
N ASN A 344 20.61 2.80 18.34
CA ASN A 344 20.55 2.67 19.78
C ASN A 344 19.69 1.46 20.18
N LEU A 345 20.29 0.57 20.97
CA LEU A 345 19.59 -0.50 21.65
C LEU A 345 20.26 -0.76 23.00
N GLN A 346 19.57 -0.43 24.08
CA GLN A 346 20.06 -0.70 25.43
C GLN A 346 19.30 -1.88 26.04
N GLU A 347 20.00 -2.70 26.81
CA GLU A 347 19.38 -3.80 27.55
C GLU A 347 18.30 -3.26 28.50
N GLY A 348 17.14 -3.93 28.56
CA GLY A 348 16.00 -3.51 29.38
C GLY A 348 15.18 -2.35 28.81
N THR A 349 15.42 -1.91 27.56
CA THR A 349 14.55 -0.95 26.89
C THR A 349 13.46 -1.63 26.07
N GLU A 350 12.26 -1.03 26.04
CA GLU A 350 11.13 -1.53 25.24
C GLU A 350 11.28 -1.26 23.74
N HIS A 351 12.14 -0.31 23.36
CA HIS A 351 12.26 0.15 21.98
C HIS A 351 13.73 0.23 21.54
N ALA A 352 14.02 -0.30 20.35
CA ALA A 352 15.21 0.07 19.62
C ALA A 352 14.95 1.38 18.88
N CYS A 353 15.97 2.23 18.75
CA CYS A 353 15.85 3.51 18.06
C CYS A 353 16.91 3.61 16.96
N ILE A 354 16.48 4.04 15.77
CA ILE A 354 17.37 4.41 14.68
C ILE A 354 17.16 5.89 14.41
N CYS A 355 18.24 6.67 14.40
CA CYS A 355 18.21 8.08 14.03
C CYS A 355 19.09 8.31 12.80
N ILE A 356 18.49 8.81 11.72
CA ILE A 356 19.21 9.22 10.50
C ILE A 356 19.26 10.74 10.50
N SER A 357 20.45 11.32 10.39
CA SER A 357 20.67 12.77 10.35
C SER A 357 21.38 13.15 9.06
N ASP A 358 20.76 14.00 8.27
CA ASP A 358 21.37 14.66 7.11
C ASP A 358 21.71 16.13 7.40
N GLU A 359 22.49 16.73 6.51
CA GLU A 359 22.74 18.17 6.46
C GLU A 359 22.22 18.76 5.14
N GLY A 360 21.06 18.29 4.66
CA GLY A 360 20.44 18.70 3.40
C GLY A 360 19.59 19.97 3.50
N MET A 361 20.04 20.98 4.25
CA MET A 361 19.39 22.28 4.47
C MET A 361 18.06 22.26 5.23
N GLY A 362 17.46 21.10 5.47
CA GLY A 362 16.21 20.99 6.21
C GLY A 362 15.00 21.55 5.46
N MET A 363 13.90 21.72 6.19
CA MET A 363 12.58 22.14 5.74
C MET A 363 12.03 23.22 6.68
N THR A 364 11.17 24.09 6.14
CA THR A 364 10.32 25.00 6.94
C THR A 364 9.27 24.22 7.73
N ASP A 365 8.63 24.86 8.71
CA ASP A 365 7.54 24.24 9.49
C ASP A 365 6.36 23.82 8.60
N GLU A 366 6.01 24.63 7.59
CA GLU A 366 4.96 24.29 6.62
C GLU A 366 5.34 23.08 5.76
N ALA A 367 6.59 23.02 5.30
CA ALA A 367 7.09 21.89 4.51
C ALA A 367 7.17 20.61 5.36
N LEU A 368 7.57 20.70 6.63
CA LEU A 368 7.55 19.58 7.57
C LEU A 368 6.13 19.04 7.79
N ALA A 369 5.15 19.93 7.97
CA ALA A 369 3.75 19.54 8.13
C ALA A 369 3.21 18.80 6.90
N MET A 370 3.73 19.12 5.71
CA MET A 370 3.38 18.46 4.45
C MET A 370 4.25 17.23 4.14
N ALA A 371 5.45 17.07 4.70
CA ALA A 371 6.37 15.97 4.38
C ALA A 371 5.76 14.58 4.64
N MET A 372 4.84 14.49 5.60
CA MET A 372 4.11 13.28 5.95
C MET A 372 2.76 13.13 5.23
N ALA A 373 2.41 14.05 4.34
CA ALA A 373 1.15 14.02 3.60
C ALA A 373 1.27 13.16 2.33
N TYR A 374 0.31 12.26 2.12
CA TYR A 374 0.21 11.48 0.87
C TYR A 374 0.02 12.37 -0.38
N SER A 375 -0.55 13.56 -0.18
CA SER A 375 -0.77 14.54 -1.24
C SER A 375 0.41 15.47 -1.47
N TYR A 376 1.54 15.31 -0.80
CA TYR A 376 2.70 16.15 -1.00
C TYR A 376 3.85 15.34 -1.61
N THR A 377 4.55 15.94 -2.57
CA THR A 377 5.79 15.37 -3.11
C THR A 377 6.81 16.48 -3.28
N SER A 378 8.03 16.24 -2.79
CA SER A 378 9.16 17.16 -2.96
C SER A 378 9.80 17.04 -4.35
N VAL A 379 9.24 16.23 -5.25
CA VAL A 379 9.72 16.09 -6.63
C VAL A 379 8.87 16.98 -7.55
N THR A 380 9.52 17.98 -8.15
CA THR A 380 8.91 18.98 -9.05
C THR A 380 8.41 18.42 -10.38
N LYS A 381 8.86 17.22 -10.76
CA LYS A 381 8.28 16.42 -11.86
C LYS A 381 7.96 15.03 -11.29
N PRO A 382 6.68 14.70 -11.02
CA PRO A 382 6.31 13.30 -10.82
C PRO A 382 6.89 12.47 -11.97
N ALA A 383 7.23 11.21 -11.75
CA ALA A 383 7.59 10.27 -12.81
C ALA A 383 6.37 9.96 -13.73
N LEU A 384 5.74 11.00 -14.27
CA LEU A 384 4.77 11.03 -15.35
C LEU A 384 5.50 11.16 -16.71
N GLN A 385 6.71 10.60 -16.81
CA GLN A 385 7.10 9.97 -18.07
C GLN A 385 6.56 8.55 -18.01
N LEU A 386 5.27 8.41 -18.35
CA LEU A 386 4.74 7.16 -18.85
C LEU A 386 5.73 6.68 -19.91
N SER A 387 6.37 5.56 -19.65
CA SER A 387 7.17 4.83 -20.62
C SER A 387 6.33 4.65 -21.88
N ASP A 388 6.63 5.40 -22.93
CA ASP A 388 6.09 5.21 -24.28
C ASP A 388 6.76 3.99 -24.96
N SER A 389 7.14 3.01 -24.15
CA SER A 389 7.93 1.84 -24.54
C SER A 389 7.57 0.73 -23.57
N GLY A 390 6.69 -0.17 -24.01
CA GLY A 390 6.21 -1.32 -23.24
C GLY A 390 7.28 -2.39 -23.04
N GLU A 391 8.28 -2.10 -22.21
CA GLU A 391 9.23 -3.11 -21.71
C GLU A 391 9.03 -3.31 -20.21
N LYS A 392 8.30 -4.38 -19.87
CA LYS A 392 8.23 -4.92 -18.52
C LYS A 392 9.59 -5.52 -18.16
N CYS A 393 10.41 -4.80 -17.41
CA CYS A 393 11.51 -5.40 -16.66
C CYS A 393 10.96 -5.97 -15.34
N ALA A 394 10.78 -7.29 -15.31
CA ALA A 394 10.64 -8.04 -14.08
C ALA A 394 12.01 -8.10 -13.39
N SER A 395 12.31 -7.14 -12.53
CA SER A 395 13.45 -7.23 -11.62
C SER A 395 13.05 -6.83 -10.20
N THR A 396 13.42 -7.69 -9.27
CA THR A 396 13.49 -7.43 -7.84
C THR A 396 14.48 -6.28 -7.58
N ALA A 397 13.93 -5.07 -7.28
CA ALA A 397 14.56 -3.77 -6.92
C ALA A 397 14.86 -2.78 -8.08
N PRO A 398 14.82 -1.43 -7.87
CA PRO A 398 14.49 -0.65 -6.67
C PRO A 398 13.12 0.10 -6.73
N SER A 399 12.62 0.53 -5.57
CA SER A 399 11.24 0.95 -5.23
C SER A 399 10.46 1.80 -6.29
N PRO A 400 9.32 1.32 -6.85
CA PRO A 400 8.50 2.00 -7.88
C PRO A 400 7.87 3.34 -7.46
N LEU A 401 8.10 3.78 -6.21
CA LEU A 401 7.36 4.86 -5.55
C LEU A 401 8.14 6.17 -5.45
N ALA A 402 9.38 6.22 -5.95
CA ALA A 402 10.16 7.45 -5.98
C ALA A 402 9.41 8.55 -6.75
N GLY A 403 9.14 9.67 -6.10
CA GLY A 403 8.46 10.84 -6.69
C GLY A 403 6.94 10.88 -6.56
N TYR A 404 6.29 9.86 -6.00
CA TYR A 404 4.83 9.86 -5.80
C TYR A 404 4.36 10.41 -4.44
N GLY A 405 5.28 10.77 -3.53
CA GLY A 405 4.91 11.32 -2.21
C GLY A 405 4.40 10.29 -1.19
N TYR A 406 4.47 9.00 -1.53
CA TYR A 406 3.84 7.93 -0.73
C TYR A 406 4.81 7.26 0.27
N GLY A 407 6.12 7.47 0.15
CA GLY A 407 7.17 6.74 0.89
C GLY A 407 7.22 7.04 2.39
N LEU A 408 7.37 8.32 2.79
CA LEU A 408 7.42 8.72 4.20
C LEU A 408 6.14 8.40 4.97
N PRO A 409 4.93 8.74 4.46
CA PRO A 409 3.70 8.40 5.16
C PRO A 409 3.53 6.88 5.33
N MET A 410 3.89 6.08 4.32
CA MET A 410 3.87 4.63 4.43
C MET A 410 4.87 4.09 5.44
N SER A 411 6.07 4.66 5.49
CA SER A 411 7.10 4.28 6.46
C SER A 411 6.59 4.45 7.89
N ARG A 412 5.87 5.54 8.16
CA ARG A 412 5.19 5.77 9.44
C ARG A 412 4.10 4.73 9.71
N VAL A 413 3.26 4.40 8.73
CA VAL A 413 2.22 3.35 8.89
C VAL A 413 2.85 1.98 9.20
N TYR A 414 3.95 1.61 8.53
CA TYR A 414 4.70 0.39 8.81
C TYR A 414 5.26 0.36 10.24
N ALA A 415 5.88 1.46 10.69
CA ALA A 415 6.42 1.57 12.05
C ALA A 415 5.31 1.40 13.11
N GLN A 416 4.22 2.13 12.94
CA GLN A 416 3.11 2.15 13.90
C GLN A 416 2.32 0.84 13.95
N LEU A 417 2.30 0.05 12.87
CA LEU A 417 1.56 -1.21 12.84
C LEU A 417 2.07 -2.22 13.89
N LEU A 418 3.38 -2.19 14.20
CA LEU A 418 4.03 -3.13 15.11
C LEU A 418 4.36 -2.48 16.46
N GLY A 419 3.69 -1.37 16.79
CA GLY A 419 3.83 -0.69 18.07
C GLY A 419 5.03 0.26 18.17
N GLY A 420 5.75 0.50 17.07
CA GLY A 420 6.77 1.54 16.97
C GLY A 420 6.21 2.89 16.50
N ASP A 421 7.08 3.79 16.07
CA ASP A 421 6.67 5.06 15.44
C ASP A 421 7.80 5.69 14.60
N LEU A 422 7.47 6.68 13.78
CA LEU A 422 8.41 7.43 12.94
C LEU A 422 8.16 8.94 13.04
N PHE A 423 9.18 9.69 13.45
CA PHE A 423 9.11 11.15 13.58
C PHE A 423 10.23 11.84 12.81
N LEU A 424 9.97 13.06 12.35
CA LEU A 424 10.96 13.93 11.73
C LEU A 424 11.15 15.18 12.58
N GLN A 425 12.39 15.62 12.71
CA GLN A 425 12.76 16.90 13.28
C GLN A 425 13.70 17.60 12.30
N THR A 426 13.40 18.83 11.93
CA THR A 426 14.17 19.58 10.94
C THR A 426 14.66 20.90 11.52
N MET A 427 15.79 21.38 11.02
CA MET A 427 16.28 22.73 11.25
C MET A 427 16.53 23.37 9.88
N GLU A 428 15.67 24.33 9.52
CA GLU A 428 15.81 25.08 8.26
C GLU A 428 17.18 25.77 8.19
N GLY A 429 17.83 25.66 7.04
CA GLY A 429 19.19 26.13 6.80
C GLY A 429 20.28 25.16 7.24
N TYR A 430 19.94 24.00 7.81
CA TYR A 430 20.93 23.01 8.26
C TYR A 430 20.63 21.59 7.77
N GLY A 431 19.55 20.94 8.23
CA GLY A 431 19.32 19.53 7.94
C GLY A 431 18.14 18.91 8.67
N THR A 432 17.88 17.64 8.40
CA THR A 432 16.78 16.87 8.99
C THR A 432 17.27 15.65 9.76
N ARG A 433 16.54 15.29 10.83
CA ARG A 433 16.67 14.07 11.59
C ARG A 433 15.40 13.25 11.53
N ALA A 434 15.52 11.98 11.20
CA ALA A 434 14.43 11.01 11.22
C ALA A 434 14.65 9.99 12.33
N TYR A 435 13.68 9.87 13.23
CA TYR A 435 13.68 8.95 14.36
C TYR A 435 12.70 7.80 14.11
N TYR A 436 13.22 6.59 13.97
CA TYR A 436 12.44 5.37 13.86
C TYR A 436 12.54 4.56 15.15
N TYR A 437 11.42 4.41 15.85
CA TYR A 437 11.27 3.58 17.04
C TYR A 437 10.70 2.22 16.66
N ILE A 438 11.36 1.16 17.11
CA ILE A 438 10.99 -0.23 16.88
C ILE A 438 10.61 -0.82 18.22
N LYS A 439 9.37 -1.27 18.39
CA LYS A 439 8.97 -2.00 19.59
C LYS A 439 9.56 -3.39 19.59
N ILE A 440 10.28 -3.72 20.65
CA ILE A 440 10.91 -5.03 20.84
C ILE A 440 9.91 -5.92 21.56
N ALA A 441 9.78 -7.17 21.13
CA ALA A 441 8.99 -8.15 21.85
C ALA A 441 9.76 -8.58 23.11
N GLU A 442 9.19 -8.35 24.30
CA GLU A 442 9.77 -8.87 25.54
C GLU A 442 9.87 -10.40 25.51
N ALA A 443 11.03 -10.92 25.95
CA ALA A 443 11.22 -12.33 26.26
C ALA A 443 10.63 -12.67 27.64
N GLU A 444 9.35 -12.37 27.89
CA GLU A 444 8.67 -12.82 29.11
C GLU A 444 7.84 -14.08 28.86
N HIS A 445 8.05 -15.05 29.76
CA HIS A 445 7.50 -16.40 29.76
C HIS A 445 6.00 -16.41 29.46
N CYS A 446 5.59 -17.31 28.56
CA CYS A 446 4.19 -17.68 28.39
C CYS A 446 3.61 -18.15 29.72
N HIS A 447 2.93 -17.25 30.44
CA HIS A 447 1.91 -17.63 31.39
C HIS A 447 0.57 -17.05 30.92
N ASP A 448 -0.27 -17.98 30.48
CA ASP A 448 -1.72 -17.97 30.49
C ASP A 448 -2.43 -16.62 30.42
N GLU A 449 -3.05 -16.34 29.27
CA GLU A 449 -4.40 -15.78 29.27
C GLU A 449 -5.32 -16.58 28.35
N ASN A 450 -6.43 -17.02 28.95
CA ASN A 450 -7.38 -18.02 28.50
C ASN A 450 -8.08 -17.70 27.15
N ILE A 451 -8.14 -18.75 26.30
CA ILE A 451 -9.20 -19.20 25.36
C ILE A 451 -9.92 -18.14 24.51
#